data_AF-A0A6I7XJZ9-F1
#
_entry.id   AF-A0A6I7XJZ9-F1
#
_cell.length_a   1.000
_cell.length_b   1.000
_cell.length_c   1.000
_cell.angle_alpha   90.00
_cell.angle_beta   90.00
_cell.angle_gamma   90.00
#
_symmetry.space_group_name_H-M   'P 1'
#
loop_
_entity.id
_entity.type
_entity.pdbx_description
1 polymer ?
#
loop_
_entity_poly.entity_id
_entity_poly.type
_entity_poly.pdbx_seq_one_letter_code
_entity_poly.pdbx_strand_id
1 'polypeptide(L)'
;MKKFIITGLSVLLLVGCGAPKEKEGTQSKPEEQVVNASNENIVVFPEGVMPIGEGKVKVITPDGTSENGNIPTVFIKKDTLIQHVELELSNFQNDKETFVFVDRVFADKHQVTSTTQTTVQLKEKTLETGSHTITAVQYENNDPKGKVISFNQATFETKPAS
;
A
#
# COMPACT_ATOMS: atom_id res chain seq x y z
N MET A 1 36.62 -28.37 -34.55
CA MET A 1 37.83 -28.03 -33.78
C MET A 1 37.38 -27.06 -32.69
N LYS A 2 37.09 -27.45 -31.45
CA LYS A 2 37.94 -27.97 -30.36
C LYS A 2 38.94 -26.92 -29.82
N LYS A 3 38.47 -26.21 -28.76
CA LYS A 3 39.18 -25.71 -27.54
C LYS A 3 40.19 -24.54 -27.74
N PHE A 4 40.58 -23.67 -26.79
CA PHE A 4 40.64 -23.61 -25.31
C PHE A 4 40.63 -22.11 -24.86
N ILE A 5 39.95 -21.72 -23.77
CA ILE A 5 40.45 -21.32 -22.42
C ILE A 5 41.69 -20.40 -22.41
N ILE A 6 41.54 -19.18 -21.86
CA ILE A 6 42.58 -18.52 -21.02
C ILE A 6 41.93 -17.87 -19.80
N THR A 7 42.53 -18.22 -18.67
CA THR A 7 42.33 -17.90 -17.26
C THR A 7 42.70 -16.45 -16.93
N GLY A 8 41.97 -15.80 -16.01
CA GLY A 8 42.34 -14.50 -15.44
C GLY A 8 42.06 -14.46 -13.94
N LEU A 9 43.08 -14.76 -13.15
CA LEU A 9 43.11 -14.75 -11.69
C LEU A 9 43.30 -13.30 -11.19
N SER A 10 42.45 -12.79 -10.29
CA SER A 10 42.75 -11.57 -9.53
C SER A 10 42.12 -11.58 -8.13
N VAL A 11 42.97 -12.02 -7.20
CA VAL A 11 43.28 -11.52 -5.85
C VAL A 11 42.21 -10.71 -5.10
N LEU A 12 41.79 -11.30 -3.98
CA LEU A 12 41.06 -10.73 -2.86
C LEU A 12 41.92 -9.73 -2.07
N LEU A 13 41.34 -8.62 -1.62
CA LEU A 13 41.83 -7.85 -0.48
C LEU A 13 40.75 -7.81 0.61
N LEU A 14 41.01 -8.56 1.67
CA LEU A 14 40.30 -8.56 2.95
C LEU A 14 40.72 -7.31 3.72
N VAL A 15 39.78 -6.42 4.04
CA VAL A 15 40.02 -5.34 5.00
C VAL A 15 39.56 -5.84 6.36
N GLY A 16 40.54 -6.01 7.25
CA GLY A 16 40.38 -6.63 8.56
C GLY A 16 39.79 -5.69 9.62
N CYS A 17 39.15 -6.33 10.61
CA CYS A 17 38.81 -5.75 11.90
C CYS A 17 40.03 -5.21 12.62
N GLY A 18 39.98 -3.95 13.04
CA GLY A 18 40.86 -3.38 14.06
C GLY A 18 40.02 -2.78 15.17
N ALA A 19 40.12 -3.35 16.38
CA ALA A 19 39.62 -2.73 17.61
C ALA A 19 40.81 -2.14 18.40
N PRO A 20 40.56 -1.10 19.21
CA PRO A 20 41.27 -1.01 20.48
C PRO A 20 40.33 -0.76 21.70
N LYS A 21 40.46 -1.68 22.65
CA LYS A 21 40.44 -1.59 24.14
C LYS A 21 39.28 -0.95 24.91
N GLU A 22 38.79 -1.75 25.87
CA GLU A 22 37.86 -1.49 26.98
C GLU A 22 38.27 -0.37 27.96
N LYS A 23 37.26 0.32 28.51
CA LYS A 23 37.16 0.64 29.95
C LYS A 23 35.69 0.58 30.40
N GLU A 24 35.50 0.07 31.62
CA GLU A 24 34.27 -0.33 32.29
C GLU A 24 33.26 0.79 32.60
N GLY A 25 31.97 0.39 32.62
CA GLY A 25 31.02 0.76 33.67
C GLY A 25 30.14 1.98 33.45
N THR A 26 28.88 1.77 33.06
CA THR A 26 27.67 2.20 33.80
C THR A 26 26.41 1.83 33.00
N GLN A 27 25.52 1.12 33.66
CA GLN A 27 24.19 0.70 33.23
C GLN A 27 23.30 1.89 32.89
N SER A 28 22.72 1.94 31.68
CA SER A 28 21.51 2.72 31.36
C SER A 28 20.79 2.12 30.13
N LYS A 29 19.53 1.76 30.39
CA LYS A 29 18.39 1.35 29.56
C LYS A 29 18.47 1.70 28.04
N PRO A 30 18.03 0.81 27.11
CA PRO A 30 17.82 1.19 25.72
C PRO A 30 16.63 2.14 25.64
N GLU A 31 16.85 3.40 25.27
CA GLU A 31 15.81 4.23 24.69
C GLU A 31 15.65 3.82 23.23
N GLU A 32 14.45 3.34 22.90
CA GLU A 32 13.96 3.22 21.52
C GLU A 32 14.11 4.57 20.83
N GLN A 33 15.09 4.69 19.94
CA GLN A 33 15.02 5.67 18.87
C GLN A 33 14.28 5.04 17.70
N VAL A 34 12.95 5.13 17.76
CA VAL A 34 12.10 5.07 16.56
C VAL A 34 12.46 6.28 15.71
N VAL A 35 13.40 6.09 14.78
CA VAL A 35 13.64 7.06 13.72
C VAL A 35 12.63 6.77 12.61
N ASN A 36 11.37 7.17 12.83
CA ASN A 36 10.48 7.43 11.69
C ASN A 36 10.89 8.77 11.08
N ALA A 37 11.91 8.73 10.23
CA ALA A 37 12.27 9.83 9.34
C ALA A 37 11.13 10.04 8.33
N SER A 38 10.07 10.70 8.78
CA SER A 38 8.98 11.19 7.95
C SER A 38 9.47 12.43 7.20
N ASN A 39 10.06 12.19 6.03
CA ASN A 39 10.15 13.18 4.97
C ASN A 39 9.30 12.72 3.77
N GLU A 40 8.08 12.27 4.07
CA GLU A 40 7.15 11.74 3.07
C GLU A 40 6.23 12.86 2.58
N ASN A 41 6.20 13.00 1.26
CA ASN A 41 5.23 13.79 0.51
C ASN A 41 3.84 13.25 0.90
N ILE A 42 3.13 13.91 1.82
CA ILE A 42 1.81 13.46 2.28
C ILE A 42 0.90 13.41 1.06
N VAL A 43 0.47 12.20 0.67
CA VAL A 43 -0.48 12.01 -0.42
C VAL A 43 -1.85 12.42 0.10
N VAL A 44 -2.37 13.54 -0.42
CA VAL A 44 -3.65 14.11 -0.01
C VAL A 44 -4.76 13.62 -0.93
N PHE A 45 -5.95 13.38 -0.37
CA PHE A 45 -7.13 13.02 -1.14
C PHE A 45 -7.61 14.18 -2.03
N PRO A 46 -7.97 13.93 -3.30
CA PRO A 46 -8.42 14.97 -4.20
C PRO A 46 -9.90 15.31 -3.94
N GLU A 47 -10.13 16.54 -3.47
CA GLU A 47 -11.44 17.07 -3.10
C GLU A 47 -12.28 17.51 -4.31
N GLY A 48 -13.60 17.33 -4.23
CA GLY A 48 -14.55 17.86 -5.22
C GLY A 48 -14.50 17.21 -6.60
N VAL A 49 -13.78 16.10 -6.76
CA VAL A 49 -13.68 15.36 -8.02
C VAL A 49 -14.85 14.38 -8.13
N MET A 50 -15.59 14.44 -9.24
CA MET A 50 -16.61 13.44 -9.58
C MET A 50 -15.96 12.21 -10.23
N PRO A 51 -16.61 11.04 -10.20
CA PRO A 51 -16.11 9.86 -10.90
C PRO A 51 -15.79 10.12 -12.37
N ILE A 52 -14.55 9.81 -12.76
CA ILE A 52 -14.02 10.02 -14.12
C ILE A 52 -13.02 8.92 -14.48
N GLY A 53 -12.83 8.71 -15.78
CA GLY A 53 -11.92 7.70 -16.32
C GLY A 53 -12.54 6.31 -16.39
N GLU A 54 -11.80 5.37 -17.00
CA GLU A 54 -12.28 4.01 -17.29
C GLU A 54 -11.94 2.98 -16.18
N GLY A 55 -11.17 3.42 -15.18
CA GLY A 55 -10.73 2.57 -14.09
C GLY A 55 -11.89 1.98 -13.29
N LYS A 56 -11.71 0.79 -12.74
CA LYS A 56 -12.73 0.12 -11.93
C LYS A 56 -12.14 -0.37 -10.63
N VAL A 57 -12.89 -0.17 -9.56
CA VAL A 57 -12.59 -0.67 -8.22
C VAL A 57 -13.70 -1.64 -7.84
N LYS A 58 -13.33 -2.86 -7.46
CA LYS A 58 -14.26 -3.85 -6.92
C LYS A 58 -13.77 -4.31 -5.56
N VAL A 59 -14.60 -4.14 -4.53
CA VAL A 59 -14.37 -4.71 -3.20
C VAL A 59 -14.87 -6.14 -3.20
N ILE A 60 -14.07 -7.04 -2.66
CA ILE A 60 -14.37 -8.47 -2.56
C ILE A 60 -14.33 -8.86 -1.09
N THR A 61 -15.41 -9.49 -0.63
CA THR A 61 -15.56 -9.99 0.73
C THR A 61 -16.13 -11.41 0.68
N PRO A 62 -16.04 -12.18 1.77
CA PRO A 62 -16.75 -13.46 1.86
C PRO A 62 -18.27 -13.35 1.69
N ASP A 63 -18.87 -12.19 1.96
CA ASP A 63 -20.32 -11.92 1.88
C ASP A 63 -20.76 -11.44 0.48
N GLY A 64 -19.83 -11.24 -0.45
CA GLY A 64 -20.10 -10.79 -1.82
C GLY A 64 -19.13 -9.73 -2.31
N THR A 65 -19.48 -9.12 -3.45
CA THR A 65 -18.66 -8.08 -4.11
C THR A 65 -19.41 -6.77 -4.25
N SER A 66 -18.67 -5.67 -4.47
CA SER A 66 -19.27 -4.36 -4.78
C SER A 66 -19.68 -4.20 -6.25
N GLU A 67 -19.69 -5.28 -7.03
CA GLU A 67 -20.05 -5.23 -8.44
C GLU A 67 -21.54 -4.86 -8.61
N ASN A 68 -21.86 -4.18 -9.70
CA ASN A 68 -23.25 -3.78 -10.04
C ASN A 68 -23.94 -2.90 -8.98
N GLY A 69 -23.16 -2.14 -8.20
CA GLY A 69 -23.70 -1.23 -7.17
C GLY A 69 -24.05 -1.92 -5.85
N ASN A 70 -23.68 -3.20 -5.69
CA ASN A 70 -23.80 -3.89 -4.41
C ASN A 70 -22.86 -3.29 -3.35
N ILE A 71 -23.21 -3.47 -2.07
CA ILE A 71 -22.39 -3.05 -0.93
C ILE A 71 -22.09 -4.29 -0.09
N PRO A 72 -20.90 -4.90 -0.23
CA PRO A 72 -20.55 -6.11 0.50
C PRO A 72 -20.20 -5.81 1.96
N THR A 73 -20.36 -6.81 2.83
CA THR A 73 -20.08 -6.69 4.27
C THR A 73 -18.73 -7.30 4.64
N VAL A 74 -17.94 -6.58 5.43
CA VAL A 74 -16.74 -7.06 6.12
C VAL A 74 -17.07 -7.27 7.60
N PHE A 75 -16.96 -8.50 8.09
CA PHE A 75 -17.21 -8.81 9.50
C PHE A 75 -15.93 -8.66 10.33
N ILE A 76 -15.94 -7.73 11.28
CA ILE A 76 -14.81 -7.38 12.15
C ILE A 76 -14.94 -8.12 13.48
N LYS A 77 -13.95 -8.97 13.79
CA LYS A 77 -13.87 -9.61 15.11
C LYS A 77 -13.50 -8.58 16.18
N LYS A 78 -13.98 -8.81 17.40
CA LYS A 78 -13.56 -8.02 18.57
C LYS A 78 -12.03 -8.02 18.70
N ASP A 79 -11.47 -6.89 19.10
CA ASP A 79 -10.04 -6.68 19.33
C ASP A 79 -9.14 -6.82 18.08
N THR A 80 -9.74 -6.87 16.88
CA THR A 80 -9.01 -6.76 15.61
C THR A 80 -8.28 -5.41 15.53
N LEU A 81 -6.97 -5.43 15.29
CA LEU A 81 -6.18 -4.22 15.08
C LEU A 81 -6.02 -3.86 13.60
N ILE A 82 -5.98 -4.87 12.73
CA ILE A 82 -5.85 -4.74 11.29
C ILE A 82 -6.75 -5.79 10.62
N GLN A 83 -7.57 -5.38 9.67
CA GLN A 83 -8.34 -6.27 8.80
C GLN A 83 -7.95 -6.03 7.35
N HIS A 84 -7.68 -7.09 6.59
CA HIS A 84 -7.41 -6.97 5.16
C HIS A 84 -8.71 -7.15 4.38
N VAL A 85 -8.93 -6.29 3.39
CA VAL A 85 -10.05 -6.37 2.45
C VAL A 85 -9.49 -6.54 1.04
N GLU A 86 -10.00 -7.53 0.32
CA GLU A 86 -9.57 -7.82 -1.04
C GLU A 86 -10.16 -6.82 -2.03
N LEU A 87 -9.32 -6.39 -2.98
CA LEU A 87 -9.67 -5.50 -4.06
C LEU A 87 -9.28 -6.09 -5.39
N GLU A 88 -10.09 -5.80 -6.40
CA GLU A 88 -9.71 -5.92 -7.80
C GLU A 88 -9.72 -4.53 -8.44
N LEU A 89 -8.57 -4.16 -9.01
CA LEU A 89 -8.37 -2.94 -9.77
C LEU A 89 -8.21 -3.30 -11.24
N SER A 90 -8.98 -2.67 -12.14
CA SER A 90 -8.88 -2.93 -13.58
C SER A 90 -9.10 -1.68 -14.41
N ASN A 91 -8.69 -1.74 -15.68
CA ASN A 91 -8.89 -0.67 -16.68
C ASN A 91 -8.26 0.69 -16.33
N PHE A 92 -7.25 0.69 -15.46
CA PHE A 92 -6.42 1.86 -15.21
C PHE A 92 -5.32 1.98 -16.28
N GLN A 93 -4.79 3.19 -16.48
CA GLN A 93 -3.66 3.38 -17.41
C GLN A 93 -2.42 2.69 -16.85
N ASN A 94 -1.86 1.76 -17.61
CA ASN A 94 -0.79 0.87 -17.14
C ASN A 94 0.59 1.53 -17.01
N ASP A 95 0.75 2.74 -17.52
CA ASP A 95 1.95 3.56 -17.38
C ASP A 95 1.83 4.57 -16.22
N LYS A 96 0.78 4.45 -15.40
CA LYS A 96 0.50 5.30 -14.24
C LYS A 96 0.31 4.49 -12.96
N GLU A 97 0.71 5.09 -11.85
CA GLU A 97 0.42 4.58 -10.51
C GLU A 97 -1.03 4.88 -10.14
N THR A 98 -1.72 3.87 -9.61
CA THR A 98 -3.05 3.98 -9.03
C THR A 98 -2.95 4.09 -7.52
N PHE A 99 -3.29 5.26 -6.99
CA PHE A 99 -3.29 5.58 -5.56
C PHE A 99 -4.61 5.17 -4.93
N VAL A 100 -4.56 4.34 -3.90
CA VAL A 100 -5.73 3.80 -3.19
C VAL A 100 -5.89 4.51 -1.85
N PHE A 101 -7.11 4.92 -1.58
CA PHE A 101 -7.53 5.57 -0.34
C PHE A 101 -8.65 4.79 0.31
N VAL A 102 -8.65 4.72 1.65
CA VAL A 102 -9.78 4.25 2.46
C VAL A 102 -10.29 5.44 3.26
N ASP A 103 -11.57 5.78 3.12
CA ASP A 103 -12.18 6.94 3.78
C ASP A 103 -11.33 8.22 3.66
N ARG A 104 -10.82 8.44 2.43
CA ARG A 104 -10.00 9.61 2.05
C ARG A 104 -8.61 9.63 2.67
N VAL A 105 -8.20 8.58 3.37
CA VAL A 105 -6.84 8.41 3.88
C VAL A 105 -6.05 7.55 2.91
N PHE A 106 -4.87 8.02 2.51
CA PHE A 106 -3.98 7.25 1.64
C PHE A 106 -3.63 5.91 2.29
N ALA A 107 -3.77 4.83 1.52
CA ALA A 107 -3.55 3.48 2.00
C ALA A 107 -2.36 2.82 1.30
N ASP A 108 -2.34 2.83 -0.04
CA ASP A 108 -1.27 2.24 -0.84
C ASP A 108 -1.30 2.74 -2.29
N LYS A 109 -0.33 2.35 -3.11
CA LYS A 109 -0.33 2.57 -4.55
C LYS A 109 0.04 1.30 -5.32
N HIS A 110 -0.56 1.12 -6.48
CA HIS A 110 -0.34 -0.07 -7.31
C HIS A 110 -0.09 0.30 -8.77
N GLN A 111 0.78 -0.46 -9.43
CA GLN A 111 0.87 -0.49 -10.88
C GLN A 111 -0.16 -1.47 -11.40
N VAL A 112 -1.23 -0.96 -12.03
CA VAL A 112 -2.32 -1.78 -12.55
C VAL A 112 -2.09 -2.04 -14.02
N THR A 113 -1.98 -3.31 -14.42
CA THR A 113 -1.78 -3.67 -15.83
C THR A 113 -3.11 -3.87 -16.55
N SER A 114 -3.65 -5.08 -16.59
CA SER A 114 -5.01 -5.37 -17.06
C SER A 114 -5.98 -5.43 -15.88
N THR A 115 -5.68 -6.33 -14.95
CA THR A 115 -6.39 -6.52 -13.70
C THR A 115 -5.36 -6.84 -12.62
N THR A 116 -5.48 -6.20 -11.47
CA THR A 116 -4.63 -6.43 -10.30
C THR A 116 -5.52 -6.77 -9.11
N GLN A 117 -5.32 -7.96 -8.55
CA GLN A 117 -5.87 -8.34 -7.25
C GLN A 117 -4.89 -7.95 -6.15
N THR A 118 -5.39 -7.30 -5.11
CA THR A 118 -4.59 -6.77 -3.99
C THR A 118 -5.43 -6.75 -2.72
N THR A 119 -4.85 -6.30 -1.62
CA THR A 119 -5.60 -6.03 -0.39
C THR A 119 -5.34 -4.62 0.11
N VAL A 120 -6.34 -4.02 0.75
CA VAL A 120 -6.14 -2.82 1.56
C VAL A 120 -6.31 -3.15 3.04
N GLN A 121 -5.56 -2.45 3.89
CA GLN A 121 -5.66 -2.60 5.34
C GLN A 121 -6.69 -1.62 5.90
N LEU A 122 -7.62 -2.16 6.69
CA LEU A 122 -8.47 -1.40 7.59
C LEU A 122 -7.82 -1.35 8.96
N LYS A 123 -7.79 -0.16 9.56
CA LYS A 123 -7.24 0.11 10.90
C LYS A 123 -8.00 1.27 11.55
N GLU A 124 -7.97 1.33 12.87
CA GLU A 124 -8.56 2.42 13.65
C GLU A 124 -10.02 2.67 13.24
N LYS A 125 -10.36 3.89 12.77
CA LYS A 125 -11.72 4.27 12.39
C LYS A 125 -12.33 3.43 11.28
N THR A 126 -11.52 2.87 10.39
CA THR A 126 -12.05 2.05 9.28
C THR A 126 -12.41 0.63 9.74
N LEU A 127 -12.21 0.29 11.01
CA LEU A 127 -12.70 -0.95 11.64
C LEU A 127 -14.02 -0.74 12.40
N GLU A 128 -14.41 0.51 12.65
CA GLU A 128 -15.68 0.83 13.30
C GLU A 128 -16.84 0.43 12.39
N THR A 129 -17.97 0.04 12.97
CA THR A 129 -19.18 -0.34 12.21
C THR A 129 -19.71 0.84 11.41
N GLY A 130 -19.89 0.65 10.11
CA GLY A 130 -20.45 1.69 9.24
C GLY A 130 -20.16 1.47 7.76
N SER A 131 -20.49 2.48 6.97
CA SER A 131 -20.19 2.51 5.54
C SER A 131 -18.82 3.16 5.32
N HIS A 132 -18.00 2.50 4.50
CA HIS A 132 -16.65 2.92 4.15
C HIS A 132 -16.49 2.98 2.63
N THR A 133 -15.56 3.82 2.17
CA THR A 133 -15.31 4.02 0.75
C THR A 133 -13.86 3.75 0.41
N ILE A 134 -13.66 2.94 -0.63
CA ILE A 134 -12.36 2.79 -1.29
C ILE A 134 -12.38 3.66 -2.53
N THR A 135 -11.36 4.51 -2.66
CA THR A 135 -11.17 5.37 -3.83
C THR A 135 -9.84 5.05 -4.48
N ALA A 136 -9.84 4.80 -5.78
CA ALA A 136 -8.64 4.64 -6.58
C ALA A 136 -8.49 5.82 -7.54
N VAL A 137 -7.31 6.45 -7.52
CA VAL A 137 -7.02 7.68 -8.24
C VAL A 137 -5.76 7.52 -9.08
N GLN A 138 -5.79 7.99 -10.33
CA GLN A 138 -4.58 8.24 -11.10
C GLN A 138 -4.43 9.73 -11.37
N TYR A 139 -3.18 10.19 -11.32
CA TYR A 139 -2.81 11.57 -11.58
C TYR A 139 -1.95 11.68 -12.84
N GLU A 140 -2.05 12.82 -13.50
CA GLU A 140 -1.10 13.19 -14.55
C GLU A 140 0.34 13.16 -14.01
N ASN A 141 1.26 12.59 -14.78
CA ASN A 141 2.68 12.44 -14.42
C ASN A 141 2.98 11.66 -13.12
N ASN A 142 2.02 10.90 -12.58
CA ASN A 142 2.14 10.22 -11.27
C ASN A 142 2.42 11.18 -10.11
N ASP A 143 1.99 12.44 -10.22
CA ASP A 143 2.11 13.43 -9.14
C ASP A 143 0.76 13.60 -8.42
N PRO A 144 0.63 13.23 -7.13
CA PRO A 144 -0.58 13.44 -6.35
C PRO A 144 -1.03 14.89 -6.20
N LYS A 145 -0.17 15.86 -6.55
CA LYS A 145 -0.52 17.30 -6.60
C LYS A 145 -0.97 17.74 -7.99
N GLY A 146 -0.85 16.85 -8.98
CA GLY A 146 -1.22 17.06 -10.37
C GLY A 146 -2.71 16.90 -10.64
N LYS A 147 -3.06 16.98 -11.91
CA LYS A 147 -4.44 16.81 -12.37
C LYS A 147 -4.89 15.36 -12.19
N VAL A 148 -6.08 15.17 -11.64
CA VAL A 148 -6.72 13.84 -11.59
C VAL A 148 -7.20 13.44 -12.99
N ILE A 149 -6.81 12.25 -13.43
CA ILE A 149 -7.17 11.68 -14.74
C ILE A 149 -8.06 10.44 -14.63
N SER A 150 -8.11 9.82 -13.45
CA SER A 150 -9.01 8.73 -13.12
C SER A 150 -9.38 8.85 -11.65
N PHE A 151 -10.67 8.74 -11.32
CA PHE A 151 -11.20 8.79 -9.96
C PHE A 151 -12.38 7.82 -9.88
N ASN A 152 -12.21 6.72 -9.17
CA ASN A 152 -13.19 5.64 -9.14
C ASN A 152 -13.37 5.14 -7.72
N GLN A 153 -14.61 4.80 -7.37
CA GLN A 153 -15.00 4.49 -6.00
C GLN A 153 -15.79 3.20 -5.91
N ALA A 154 -15.65 2.52 -4.78
CA ALA A 154 -16.49 1.42 -4.36
C ALA A 154 -16.74 1.51 -2.85
N THR A 155 -17.95 1.14 -2.43
CA THR A 155 -18.37 1.18 -1.03
C THR A 155 -18.46 -0.22 -0.46
N PHE A 156 -18.19 -0.35 0.83
CA PHE A 156 -18.45 -1.57 1.62
C PHE A 156 -18.97 -1.18 3.00
N GLU A 157 -19.51 -2.16 3.72
CA GLU A 157 -19.96 -1.98 5.10
C GLU A 157 -19.12 -2.83 6.04
N THR A 158 -18.81 -2.32 7.23
CA THR A 158 -18.24 -3.09 8.33
C THR A 158 -19.32 -3.41 9.36
N LYS A 159 -19.32 -4.65 9.86
CA LYS A 159 -20.22 -5.11 10.93
C LYS A 159 -19.43 -5.94 11.96
N PRO A 160 -19.87 -6.00 13.22
CA PRO A 160 -19.25 -6.93 14.18
C PRO A 160 -19.47 -8.38 13.71
N ALA A 161 -18.43 -9.20 13.79
CA ALA A 161 -18.57 -10.64 13.65
C ALA A 161 -19.33 -11.19 14.88
N SER A 162 -20.30 -12.09 14.64
CA SER A 162 -21.02 -12.82 15.71
C SER A 162 -20.14 -13.87 16.39
#